data_AF-A0A3C0GFB1-F1
#
_entry.id   AF-A0A3C0GFB1-F1
#
_cell.length_a   1.000
_cell.length_b   1.000
_cell.length_c   1.000
_cell.angle_alpha   90.00
_cell.angle_beta   90.00
_cell.angle_gamma   90.00
#
_symmetry.space_group_name_H-M   'P 1'
#
loop_
_entity.id
_entity.type
_entity.pdbx_description
1 polymer ?
#
loop_
_entity_poly.entity_id
_entity_poly.type
_entity_poly.pdbx_seq_one_letter_code
_entity_poly.pdbx_strand_id
1 'polypeptide(L)'
;MMLTEVDSKVLCLGYPIYKSSLDNLPLKSKLLVSTINQYSYCIAEEDAEFKKALLGSDVILPDGVGITLAAKWLNGASIKKIAGADFHEYQLKRLNENHGSCFYLGAS
;
A
#
# COMPACT_ATOMS: atom_id res chain seq x y z
N MET A 1 -27.82 -0.81 3.72
CA MET A 1 -27.09 -1.97 3.16
C MET A 1 -25.71 -1.95 3.79
N MET A 2 -25.47 -2.81 4.80
CA MET A 2 -24.12 -2.91 5.37
C MET A 2 -23.22 -3.51 4.31
N LEU A 3 -22.26 -2.72 3.80
CA LEU A 3 -21.17 -3.24 3.01
C LEU A 3 -20.41 -4.20 3.93
N THR A 4 -20.50 -5.49 3.65
CA THR A 4 -19.63 -6.49 4.24
C THR A 4 -18.19 -6.00 4.06
N GLU A 5 -17.47 -5.77 5.15
CA GLU A 5 -16.03 -5.47 5.09
C GLU A 5 -15.36 -6.66 4.41
N VAL A 6 -15.16 -6.56 3.10
CA VAL A 6 -14.22 -7.41 2.40
C VAL A 6 -12.90 -7.08 3.06
N ASP A 7 -12.38 -8.01 3.86
CA ASP A 7 -11.05 -7.89 4.46
C ASP A 7 -10.11 -7.46 3.34
N SER A 8 -9.66 -6.20 3.40
CA SER A 8 -8.95 -5.53 2.31
C SER A 8 -7.44 -5.75 2.41
N LYS A 9 -7.01 -6.57 3.37
CA LYS A 9 -5.62 -6.82 3.69
C LYS A 9 -5.31 -8.31 3.77
N VAL A 10 -4.05 -8.67 3.64
CA VAL A 10 -3.51 -9.98 4.01
C VAL A 10 -2.32 -9.74 4.93
N LEU A 11 -2.27 -10.43 6.06
CA LEU A 11 -1.10 -10.40 6.94
C LEU A 11 -0.01 -11.29 6.34
N CYS A 12 1.00 -10.68 5.73
CA CYS A 12 2.14 -11.39 5.13
C CYS A 12 3.43 -10.94 5.81
N LEU A 13 4.22 -11.89 6.33
CA LEU A 13 5.49 -11.63 7.03
C LEU A 13 5.35 -10.61 8.19
N GLY A 14 4.18 -10.54 8.83
CA GLY A 14 3.90 -9.56 9.90
C GLY A 14 3.42 -8.18 9.43
N TYR A 15 3.25 -7.97 8.12
CA TYR A 15 2.79 -6.71 7.54
C TYR A 15 1.37 -6.83 6.98
N PRO A 16 0.47 -5.86 7.26
CA PRO A 16 -0.91 -5.87 6.76
C PRO A 16 -0.98 -5.33 5.32
N ILE A 17 -0.70 -6.21 4.35
CA ILE A 17 -0.57 -5.86 2.93
C ILE A 17 -1.92 -5.66 2.28
N TYR A 18 -2.11 -4.53 1.59
CA TYR A 18 -3.34 -4.23 0.85
C TYR A 18 -3.55 -5.19 -0.32
N LYS A 19 -4.76 -5.73 -0.47
CA LYS A 19 -5.11 -6.70 -1.53
C LYS A 19 -6.31 -6.32 -2.40
N SER A 20 -6.91 -5.14 -2.17
CA SER A 20 -8.10 -4.68 -2.89
C SER A 20 -7.75 -3.74 -4.07
N SER A 21 -8.74 -3.34 -4.87
CA SER A 21 -8.57 -2.30 -5.91
C SER A 21 -8.27 -0.93 -5.28
N LEU A 22 -7.61 -0.05 -6.02
CA LEU A 22 -7.41 1.35 -5.60
C LEU A 22 -8.72 2.15 -5.49
N ASP A 23 -9.79 1.70 -6.15
CA ASP A 23 -11.13 2.29 -6.00
C ASP A 23 -11.74 2.04 -4.61
N ASN A 24 -11.21 1.06 -3.88
CA ASN A 24 -11.69 0.64 -2.56
C ASN A 24 -10.80 1.15 -1.43
N LEU A 25 -10.00 2.21 -1.67
CA LEU A 25 -9.19 2.82 -0.62
C LEU A 25 -10.06 3.34 0.53
N PRO A 26 -9.56 3.31 1.78
CA PRO A 26 -10.33 3.79 2.93
C PRO A 26 -10.79 5.24 2.77
N LEU A 27 -12.06 5.50 3.06
CA LEU A 27 -12.64 6.84 3.05
C LEU A 27 -12.22 7.60 4.32
N LYS A 28 -11.12 8.36 4.22
CA LYS A 28 -10.59 9.22 5.29
C LYS A 28 -10.28 10.62 4.76
N SER A 29 -10.34 11.63 5.64
CA SER A 29 -9.96 13.00 5.31
C SER A 29 -8.46 13.16 5.06
N LYS A 30 -7.64 12.32 5.70
CA LYS A 30 -6.21 12.16 5.43
C LYS A 30 -5.92 10.66 5.37
N LEU A 31 -5.24 10.24 4.31
CA LEU A 31 -4.87 8.85 4.08
C LEU A 31 -3.36 8.77 3.91
N LEU A 32 -2.68 8.07 4.82
CA LEU A 32 -1.25 7.77 4.72
C LEU A 32 -1.06 6.45 3.99
N VAL A 33 -0.45 6.50 2.80
CA VAL A 33 -0.20 5.34 1.96
C VAL A 33 1.30 5.15 1.80
N SER A 34 1.78 3.95 2.13
CA SER A 34 3.16 3.54 1.91
C SER A 34 3.22 2.33 0.99
N THR A 35 4.35 2.10 0.34
CA THR A 35 4.63 0.85 -0.36
C THR A 35 5.56 -0.01 0.48
N ILE A 36 5.44 -1.33 0.35
CA ILE A 36 6.46 -2.27 0.85
C ILE A 36 6.96 -3.11 -0.31
N ASN A 37 8.28 -3.13 -0.46
CA ASN A 37 9.00 -4.02 -1.34
C ASN A 37 10.02 -4.84 -0.55
N GLN A 38 10.77 -5.70 -1.23
CA GLN A 38 11.80 -6.55 -0.61
C GLN A 38 12.86 -5.76 0.18
N TYR A 39 13.25 -4.57 -0.30
CA TYR A 39 14.24 -3.74 0.37
C TYR A 39 13.64 -3.08 1.61
N SER A 40 12.45 -2.48 1.49
CA SER A 40 11.73 -1.89 2.63
C SER A 40 11.46 -2.92 3.73
N TYR A 41 11.17 -4.17 3.38
CA TYR A 41 11.04 -5.26 4.35
C TYR A 41 12.33 -5.49 5.13
N CYS A 42 13.48 -5.66 4.45
CA CYS A 42 14.76 -5.87 5.12
C CYS A 42 15.10 -4.70 6.06
N ILE A 43 14.91 -3.45 5.59
CA ILE A 43 15.13 -2.27 6.42
C ILE A 43 14.19 -2.25 7.63
N ALA A 44 12.91 -2.59 7.46
CA ALA A 44 11.97 -2.64 8.57
C ALA A 44 12.33 -3.72 9.61
N GLU A 45 12.95 -4.83 9.23
CA GLU A 45 13.40 -5.84 10.19
C GLU A 45 14.67 -5.41 10.97
N GLU A 46 15.42 -4.43 10.48
CA GLU A 46 16.66 -3.92 11.10
C GLU A 46 16.46 -2.57 11.83
N ASP A 47 15.50 -1.76 11.38
CA ASP A 47 15.20 -0.42 11.90
C ASP A 47 13.76 -0.36 12.47
N ALA A 48 13.68 -0.30 13.80
CA ALA A 48 12.42 -0.25 14.52
C ALA A 48 11.62 1.04 14.30
N GLU A 49 12.29 2.18 14.06
CA GLU A 49 11.62 3.45 13.77
C GLU A 49 10.99 3.41 12.38
N PHE A 50 11.72 2.90 11.39
CA PHE A 50 11.21 2.67 10.04
C PHE A 50 10.01 1.71 10.06
N LYS A 51 10.12 0.57 10.76
CA LYS A 51 9.03 -0.40 10.90
C LYS A 51 7.79 0.23 11.52
N LYS A 52 7.97 1.03 12.58
CA LYS A 52 6.87 1.75 13.23
C LYS A 52 6.20 2.75 12.28
N ALA A 53 6.97 3.50 11.50
CA ALA A 53 6.43 4.42 10.50
C ALA A 53 5.66 3.68 9.39
N LEU A 54 6.22 2.59 8.87
CA LEU A 54 5.59 1.76 7.85
C LEU A 54 4.26 1.17 8.34
N LEU A 55 4.26 0.51 9.52
CA LEU A 55 3.06 -0.07 10.13
C LEU A 55 2.03 0.97 10.59
N GLY A 56 2.45 2.22 10.78
CA GLY A 56 1.56 3.35 11.07
C GLY A 56 0.76 3.86 9.86
N SER A 57 1.04 3.35 8.65
CA SER A 57 0.31 3.72 7.44
C SER A 57 -1.12 3.16 7.42
N ASP A 58 -2.07 3.92 6.87
CA ASP A 58 -3.44 3.43 6.68
C ASP A 58 -3.50 2.29 5.67
N VAL A 59 -2.68 2.39 4.62
CA VAL A 59 -2.56 1.44 3.52
C VAL A 59 -1.09 1.15 3.24
N ILE A 60 -0.74 -0.14 3.16
CA ILE A 60 0.58 -0.62 2.75
C ILE A 60 0.41 -1.39 1.43
N LEU A 61 0.85 -0.79 0.33
CA LEU A 61 0.71 -1.35 -1.01
C LEU A 61 1.81 -2.38 -1.30
N PRO A 62 1.49 -3.52 -1.96
CA PRO A 62 2.47 -4.51 -2.38
C PRO A 62 3.26 -4.03 -3.60
N ASP A 63 4.47 -3.52 -3.39
CA ASP A 63 5.34 -3.04 -4.45
C ASP A 63 6.44 -4.07 -4.77
N GLY A 64 6.45 -4.54 -6.02
CA GLY A 64 7.38 -5.57 -6.48
C GLY A 64 6.89 -7.02 -6.34
N VAL A 65 7.62 -7.94 -6.96
CA VAL A 65 7.24 -9.36 -7.05
C VAL A 65 7.52 -10.14 -5.78
N GLY A 66 8.50 -9.71 -4.96
CA GLY A 66 8.87 -10.43 -3.74
C GLY A 66 7.71 -10.55 -2.76
N ILE A 67 7.06 -9.44 -2.43
CA ILE A 67 5.94 -9.43 -1.50
C ILE A 67 4.69 -10.13 -2.04
N THR A 68 4.44 -10.03 -3.36
CA THR A 68 3.28 -10.71 -3.98
C THR A 68 3.47 -12.22 -4.03
N LEU A 69 4.68 -12.69 -4.31
CA LEU A 69 5.04 -14.12 -4.25
C LEU A 69 5.01 -14.64 -2.81
N ALA A 70 5.55 -13.88 -1.85
CA ALA A 70 5.50 -14.25 -0.44
C ALA A 70 4.06 -14.42 0.05
N ALA A 71 3.16 -13.48 -0.27
CA ALA A 71 1.75 -13.60 0.08
C ALA A 71 1.08 -14.83 -0.56
N LYS A 72 1.42 -15.13 -1.82
CA LYS A 72 0.89 -16.31 -2.51
C LYS A 72 1.40 -17.62 -1.89
N TRP A 73 2.68 -17.71 -1.57
CA TRP A 73 3.29 -18.96 -1.07
C TRP A 73 3.05 -19.19 0.41
N LEU A 74 3.16 -18.16 1.25
CA LEU A 74 3.06 -18.29 2.71
C LEU A 74 1.62 -18.19 3.21
N ASN A 75 0.77 -17.42 2.51
CA ASN A 75 -0.59 -17.14 2.95
C ASN A 75 -1.66 -17.68 2.00
N GLY A 76 -1.28 -18.29 0.86
CA GLY A 76 -2.22 -18.70 -0.17
C GLY A 76 -2.97 -17.53 -0.84
N ALA A 77 -2.52 -16.29 -0.62
CA ALA A 77 -3.22 -15.09 -1.05
C ALA A 77 -2.63 -14.56 -2.36
N SER A 78 -3.41 -14.62 -3.43
CA SER A 78 -3.03 -14.00 -4.70
C SER A 78 -3.33 -12.51 -4.67
N ILE A 79 -2.29 -11.69 -4.46
CA ILE A 79 -2.40 -10.23 -4.45
C ILE A 79 -1.77 -9.62 -5.70
N LYS A 80 -2.37 -8.53 -6.20
CA LYS A 80 -1.85 -7.80 -7.37
C LYS A 80 -0.77 -6.83 -6.92
N LYS A 81 0.36 -6.79 -7.64
CA LYS A 81 1.39 -5.76 -7.47
C LYS A 81 0.80 -4.38 -7.75
N ILE A 82 1.06 -3.42 -6.86
CA ILE A 82 0.75 -2.00 -7.05
C ILE A 82 2.03 -1.22 -6.73
N ALA A 83 2.73 -0.77 -7.77
CA ALA A 83 3.95 0.00 -7.57
C ALA A 83 3.63 1.43 -7.11
N GLY A 84 4.59 2.10 -6.47
CA GLY A 84 4.44 3.51 -6.11
C GLY A 84 4.10 4.40 -7.31
N ALA A 85 4.69 4.13 -8.47
CA ALA A 85 4.39 4.85 -9.71
C ALA A 85 2.95 4.58 -10.21
N ASP A 86 2.46 3.33 -10.13
CA ASP A 86 1.09 2.97 -10.52
C ASP A 86 0.07 3.70 -9.64
N PHE A 87 0.32 3.74 -8.32
CA PHE A 87 -0.50 4.46 -7.37
C PHE A 87 -0.49 5.98 -7.62
N HIS A 88 0.69 6.53 -7.88
CA HIS A 88 0.84 7.94 -8.21
C HIS A 88 0.06 8.32 -9.48
N GLU A 89 0.18 7.54 -10.56
CA GLU A 89 -0.57 7.77 -11.79
C GLU A 89 -2.09 7.70 -11.57
N TYR A 90 -2.57 6.71 -10.81
CA TYR A 90 -3.97 6.58 -10.43
C TYR A 90 -4.48 7.83 -9.71
N GLN A 91 -3.72 8.32 -8.72
CA GLN A 91 -4.10 9.51 -7.96
C GLN A 91 -4.06 10.79 -8.81
N LEU A 92 -3.12 10.93 -9.74
CA LEU A 92 -3.07 12.08 -10.65
C LEU A 92 -4.30 12.13 -11.58
N LYS A 93 -4.73 10.99 -12.14
CA LYS A 93 -5.94 10.91 -12.94
C LYS A 93 -7.16 11.37 -12.15
N ARG A 94 -7.31 10.84 -10.92
CA ARG A 94 -8.37 11.22 -10.01
C ARG A 94 -8.32 12.71 -9.63
N LEU A 95 -7.14 13.27 -9.39
CA LEU A 95 -7.01 14.71 -9.09
C LEU A 95 -7.40 15.57 -10.30
N ASN A 96 -7.03 15.16 -11.51
CA ASN A 96 -7.41 15.86 -12.73
C ASN A 96 -8.93 15.88 -12.94
N GLU A 97 -9.60 14.75 -12.70
CA GLU A 97 -11.07 14.63 -12.78
C GLU A 97 -11.79 15.47 -11.72
N ASN A 98 -11.22 15.58 -10.52
CA ASN A 98 -11.82 16.29 -9.39
C ASN A 98 -11.31 17.73 -9.23
N HIS A 99 -10.54 18.25 -10.19
CA HIS A 99 -9.89 19.57 -10.10
C HIS A 99 -9.10 19.79 -8.80
N GLY A 100 -8.44 18.74 -8.30
CA GLY A 100 -7.62 18.77 -7.10
C GLY A 100 -6.20 19.27 -7.34
N SER A 101 -5.41 19.36 -6.27
CA SER A 101 -4.01 19.82 -6.30
C SER A 101 -3.04 18.73 -5.83
N CYS A 102 -1.83 18.72 -6.40
CA CYS A 102 -0.72 17.89 -5.97
C CYS A 102 0.45 18.78 -5.53
N PHE A 103 1.15 18.39 -4.46
CA PHE A 103 2.38 19.05 -4.00
C PHE A 103 3.51 18.03 -4.00
N TYR A 104 4.59 18.34 -4.72
CA TYR A 104 5.77 17.49 -4.79
C TYR A 104 6.81 17.95 -3.77
N LEU A 105 7.25 17.01 -2.92
CA LEU A 105 8.26 17.24 -1.90
C LEU A 105 9.32 16.13 -1.95
N GLY A 106 10.58 16.54 -2.09
CA GLY A 106 11.71 15.63 -2.26
C GLY A 106 12.09 15.44 -3.73
N ALA A 107 13.40 15.44 -3.98
CA ALA A 107 14.12 15.07 -5.21
C ALA A 107 15.58 15.57 -5.00
N SER A 108 16.55 14.94 -5.65
CA SER A 108 17.94 15.40 -5.71
C SER A 108 18.53 15.09 -7.08
#